data_AF-A0AA36H138-F1
#
_entry.id   AF-A0AA36H138-F1
#
_cell.length_a   1.000
_cell.length_b   1.000
_cell.length_c   1.000
_cell.angle_alpha   90.00
_cell.angle_beta   90.00
_cell.angle_gamma   90.00
#
_symmetry.space_group_name_H-M   'P 1'
#
loop_
_entity.id
_entity.type
_entity.pdbx_description
1 polymer ?
#
loop_
_entity_poly.entity_id
_entity_poly.type
_entity_poly.pdbx_seq_one_letter_code
_entity_poly.pdbx_strand_id
1 'polypeptide(L)'
;MVVHHVWIMPVLSVTCALIAMFSGYSIGVAKERFPPFFPFISDGGGYSPEANIFGQFLNMAGFLYVITVYVVHIQIVAFYGHVLKWNRSRWYYSSLLLMYIGFLSALGMTMVANFRYTEILPAHMIGAMMTFIAMVIYGWGHAIFGYVVIPRMIALGVIHFRFVLIILTTCCLILHQVAASSLAFVPDGAGAGENPGIEGMRSEESPFHKTYSTATSCEWGMILVMQVFILTFIAELRLLRACSPFGVEARQAGGRT
;
A
#
# COMPACT_ATOMS: atom_id res chain seq x y z
N MET A 1 7.76 4.74 28.58
CA MET A 1 6.97 3.54 28.22
C MET A 1 7.58 2.94 26.96
N VAL A 2 8.20 1.76 27.05
CA VAL A 2 8.77 1.05 25.90
C VAL A 2 7.62 0.29 25.23
N VAL A 3 7.23 0.66 24.02
CA VAL A 3 6.21 -0.09 23.29
C VAL A 3 6.88 -1.33 22.71
N HIS A 4 6.70 -2.48 23.36
CA HIS A 4 7.36 -3.74 22.99
C HIS A 4 6.81 -4.41 21.71
N HIS A 5 5.69 -3.90 21.19
CA HIS A 5 4.91 -4.57 20.14
C HIS A 5 4.64 -3.68 18.92
N VAL A 6 5.53 -2.73 18.61
CA VAL A 6 5.28 -1.80 17.48
C VAL A 6 5.18 -2.53 16.13
N TRP A 7 5.75 -3.73 16.02
CA TRP A 7 5.59 -4.62 14.88
C TRP A 7 4.14 -5.08 14.62
N ILE A 8 3.22 -4.87 15.55
CA ILE A 8 1.78 -5.17 15.37
C ILE A 8 1.11 -4.18 14.40
N MET A 9 1.65 -2.98 14.23
CA MET A 9 1.05 -1.93 13.40
C MET A 9 0.91 -2.33 11.93
N PRO A 10 1.95 -2.84 11.23
CA PRO A 10 1.79 -3.33 9.87
C PRO A 10 0.82 -4.52 9.78
N VAL A 11 0.78 -5.38 10.80
CA VAL A 11 -0.15 -6.53 10.84
C VAL A 11 -1.59 -6.04 10.87
N LEU A 12 -1.93 -5.15 11.82
CA LEU A 12 -3.28 -4.60 11.94
C LEU A 12 -3.67 -3.81 10.70
N SER A 13 -2.75 -3.02 10.14
CA SER A 13 -2.97 -2.29 8.88
C SER A 13 -3.39 -3.23 7.76
N VAL A 14 -2.62 -4.31 7.55
CA VAL A 14 -2.88 -5.30 6.51
C VAL A 14 -4.18 -6.06 6.79
N THR A 15 -4.42 -6.47 8.04
CA THR A 15 -5.68 -7.13 8.41
C THR A 15 -6.88 -6.24 8.11
N CYS A 16 -6.84 -4.95 8.44
CA CYS A 16 -7.92 -4.03 8.12
C CYS A 16 -8.10 -3.86 6.61
N ALA A 17 -7.01 -3.72 5.85
CA ALA A 17 -7.08 -3.61 4.39
C ALA A 17 -7.72 -4.86 3.76
N LEU A 18 -7.32 -6.05 4.21
CA LEU A 18 -7.89 -7.32 3.72
C LEU A 18 -9.38 -7.43 4.09
N ILE A 19 -9.78 -7.06 5.32
CA ILE A 19 -11.19 -7.02 5.70
C ILE A 19 -11.96 -6.05 4.80
N ALA A 20 -11.44 -4.85 4.56
CA ALA A 20 -12.10 -3.88 3.67
C ALA A 20 -12.36 -4.49 2.28
N MET A 21 -11.31 -5.00 1.64
CA MET A 21 -11.37 -5.58 0.29
C MET A 21 -12.33 -6.76 0.20
N PHE A 22 -12.15 -7.76 1.07
CA PHE A 22 -12.92 -9.00 0.98
C PHE A 22 -14.35 -8.82 1.46
N SER A 23 -14.63 -7.96 2.45
CA SER A 23 -16.01 -7.65 2.84
C SER A 23 -16.76 -6.90 1.75
N GLY A 24 -16.11 -5.90 1.11
CA GLY A 24 -16.63 -5.18 -0.04
C GLY A 24 -17.00 -6.14 -1.17
N TYR A 25 -16.06 -7.00 -1.55
CA TYR A 25 -16.25 -8.05 -2.55
C TYR A 25 -17.40 -9.00 -2.18
N SER A 26 -17.35 -9.65 -1.02
CA SER A 26 -18.30 -10.69 -0.65
C SER A 26 -19.73 -10.19 -0.56
N ILE A 27 -19.94 -9.00 0.01
CA ILE A 27 -21.29 -8.43 0.15
C ILE A 27 -21.81 -7.94 -1.21
N GLY A 28 -20.95 -7.30 -2.02
CA GLY A 28 -21.34 -6.84 -3.36
C GLY A 28 -21.71 -7.97 -4.30
N VAL A 29 -20.95 -9.08 -4.30
CA VAL A 29 -21.28 -10.31 -5.02
C VAL A 29 -22.59 -10.93 -4.51
N ALA A 30 -22.75 -11.05 -3.19
CA ALA A 30 -23.97 -11.61 -2.59
C ALA A 30 -25.23 -10.78 -2.88
N LYS A 31 -25.07 -9.50 -3.23
CA LYS A 31 -26.13 -8.59 -3.66
C LYS A 31 -26.25 -8.45 -5.18
N GLU A 32 -25.52 -9.28 -5.94
CA GLU A 32 -25.55 -9.31 -7.41
C GLU A 32 -25.21 -7.96 -8.06
N ARG A 33 -24.36 -7.13 -7.43
CA ARG A 33 -23.97 -5.81 -7.95
C ARG A 33 -22.86 -5.87 -9.00
N PHE A 34 -22.11 -6.96 -8.99
CA PHE A 34 -21.04 -7.25 -9.92
C PHE A 34 -20.76 -8.75 -9.97
N PRO A 35 -20.19 -9.26 -11.09
CA PRO A 35 -19.87 -10.67 -11.23
C PRO A 35 -18.81 -11.11 -10.20
N PRO A 36 -18.83 -12.39 -9.79
CA PRO A 36 -17.88 -12.91 -8.80
C PRO A 36 -16.44 -13.00 -9.31
N PHE A 37 -16.23 -13.07 -10.64
CA PHE A 37 -14.90 -13.20 -11.23
C PHE A 37 -14.19 -11.84 -11.35
N PHE A 38 -13.34 -11.54 -10.36
CA PHE A 38 -12.43 -10.40 -10.31
C PHE A 38 -13.07 -9.04 -10.69
N PRO A 39 -14.04 -8.53 -9.90
CA PRO A 39 -14.46 -7.14 -10.00
C PRO A 39 -13.34 -6.18 -9.58
N PHE A 40 -13.47 -4.89 -9.86
CA PHE A 40 -12.55 -3.91 -9.26
C PHE A 40 -12.72 -3.94 -7.74
N ILE A 41 -11.64 -3.74 -6.99
CA ILE A 41 -11.72 -3.64 -5.52
C ILE A 41 -12.58 -2.45 -5.13
N SER A 42 -12.51 -1.36 -5.89
CA SER A 42 -13.33 -0.16 -5.71
C SER A 42 -14.83 -0.40 -5.93
N ASP A 43 -15.23 -1.46 -6.64
CA ASP A 43 -16.65 -1.83 -6.78
C ASP A 43 -17.28 -2.11 -5.41
N GLY A 44 -16.52 -2.73 -4.48
CA GLY A 44 -16.94 -2.95 -3.10
C GLY A 44 -17.08 -1.67 -2.26
N GLY A 45 -16.55 -0.54 -2.75
CA GLY A 45 -16.68 0.79 -2.17
C GLY A 45 -17.83 1.63 -2.76
N GLY A 46 -18.60 1.08 -3.70
CA GLY A 46 -19.58 1.86 -4.48
C GLY A 46 -20.91 2.11 -3.78
N TYR A 47 -21.48 1.09 -3.13
CA TYR A 47 -22.87 1.12 -2.69
C TYR A 47 -23.04 0.62 -1.26
N SER A 48 -24.04 1.15 -0.54
CA SER A 48 -24.36 0.68 0.82
C SER A 48 -25.07 -0.68 0.80
N PRO A 49 -24.82 -1.59 1.77
CA PRO A 49 -24.04 -1.39 2.99
C PRO A 49 -22.53 -1.67 2.86
N GLU A 50 -22.07 -2.37 1.83
CA GLU A 50 -20.68 -2.81 1.72
C GLU A 50 -19.68 -1.66 1.66
N ALA A 51 -20.04 -0.55 1.01
CA ALA A 51 -19.20 0.64 0.96
C ALA A 51 -18.92 1.23 2.35
N ASN A 52 -19.85 1.09 3.30
CA ASN A 52 -19.65 1.58 4.66
C ASN A 52 -18.64 0.71 5.42
N ILE A 53 -18.71 -0.61 5.23
CA ILE A 53 -17.79 -1.57 5.86
C ILE A 53 -16.40 -1.44 5.22
N PHE A 54 -16.35 -1.43 3.89
CA PHE A 54 -15.14 -1.16 3.11
C PHE A 54 -14.47 0.13 3.57
N GLY A 55 -15.22 1.25 3.61
CA GLY A 55 -14.70 2.55 4.00
C GLY A 55 -14.19 2.58 5.45
N GLN A 56 -14.93 1.99 6.39
CA GLN A 56 -14.53 1.92 7.80
C GLN A 56 -13.18 1.21 7.97
N PHE A 57 -13.04 0.03 7.38
CA PHE A 57 -11.82 -0.76 7.51
C PHE A 57 -10.67 -0.19 6.68
N LEU A 58 -10.93 0.41 5.51
CA LEU A 58 -9.88 1.02 4.69
C LEU A 58 -9.33 2.31 5.33
N ASN A 59 -10.18 3.12 5.97
CA ASN A 59 -9.75 4.27 6.77
C ASN A 59 -8.88 3.82 7.96
N MET A 60 -9.29 2.77 8.68
CA MET A 60 -8.51 2.21 9.78
C MET A 60 -7.17 1.64 9.30
N ALA A 61 -7.15 0.97 8.15
CA ALA A 61 -5.93 0.51 7.51
C ALA A 61 -4.99 1.68 7.18
N GLY A 62 -5.51 2.75 6.56
CA GLY A 62 -4.73 3.95 6.25
C GLY A 62 -4.12 4.61 7.49
N PHE A 63 -4.87 4.72 8.58
CA PHE A 63 -4.37 5.26 9.85
C PHE A 63 -3.25 4.40 10.45
N LEU A 64 -3.43 3.08 10.50
CA LEU A 64 -2.42 2.14 10.99
C LEU A 64 -1.19 2.10 10.08
N TYR A 65 -1.38 2.32 8.78
CA TYR A 65 -0.29 2.45 7.81
C TYR A 65 0.53 3.72 8.06
N VAL A 66 -0.09 4.87 8.35
CA VAL A 66 0.62 6.10 8.78
C VAL A 66 1.50 5.81 9.99
N ILE A 67 0.97 5.14 11.02
CA ILE A 67 1.74 4.78 12.21
C ILE A 67 2.91 3.86 11.81
N THR A 68 2.66 2.87 10.96
CA THR A 68 3.70 1.94 10.48
C THR A 68 4.84 2.69 9.79
N VAL A 69 4.52 3.54 8.82
CA VAL A 69 5.48 4.34 8.04
C VAL A 69 6.27 5.28 8.96
N TYR A 70 5.59 5.96 9.87
CA TYR A 70 6.21 6.85 10.83
C TYR A 70 7.20 6.09 11.72
N VAL A 71 6.79 4.96 12.28
CA VAL A 71 7.66 4.16 13.14
C VAL A 71 8.86 3.66 12.35
N VAL A 72 8.68 3.15 11.12
CA VAL A 72 9.79 2.72 10.25
C VAL A 72 10.81 3.85 10.05
N HIS A 73 10.36 5.09 9.80
CA HIS A 73 11.24 6.24 9.74
C HIS A 73 12.03 6.44 11.05
N ILE A 74 11.34 6.41 12.19
CA ILE A 74 11.96 6.52 13.51
C ILE A 74 12.97 5.38 13.76
N GLN A 75 12.71 4.15 13.30
CA GLN A 75 13.66 3.03 13.39
C GLN A 75 14.95 3.34 12.64
N ILE A 76 14.83 3.84 11.41
CA ILE A 76 15.97 4.19 10.57
C ILE A 76 16.79 5.28 11.25
N VAL A 77 16.14 6.31 11.80
CA VAL A 77 16.81 7.39 12.55
C VAL A 77 17.47 6.87 13.83
N ALA A 78 16.81 5.98 14.58
CA ALA A 78 17.36 5.33 15.77
C ALA A 78 18.64 4.54 15.42
N PHE A 79 18.58 3.71 14.38
CA PHE A 79 19.69 2.87 13.99
C PHE A 79 20.89 3.69 13.47
N TYR A 80 20.71 4.51 12.43
CA TYR A 80 21.82 5.25 11.84
C TYR A 80 22.27 6.44 12.69
N GLY A 81 21.32 7.21 13.22
CA GLY A 81 21.61 8.45 13.96
C GLY A 81 22.05 8.21 15.41
N HIS A 82 21.37 7.32 16.14
CA HIS A 82 21.63 7.15 17.57
C HIS A 82 22.59 5.98 17.87
N VAL A 83 22.40 4.82 17.22
CA VAL A 83 23.27 3.65 17.45
C VAL A 83 24.61 3.81 16.73
N LEU A 84 24.59 4.10 15.43
CA LEU A 84 25.80 4.26 14.62
C LEU A 84 26.41 5.66 14.69
N LYS A 85 25.72 6.62 15.32
CA LYS A 85 26.17 8.01 15.50
C LYS A 85 26.50 8.73 14.19
N TRP A 86 25.80 8.40 13.11
CA TRP A 86 25.99 9.06 11.83
C TRP A 86 25.38 10.46 11.84
N ASN A 87 26.10 11.42 11.26
CA ASN A 87 25.56 12.73 10.98
C ASN A 87 24.36 12.62 10.02
N ARG A 88 23.40 13.53 10.18
CA ARG A 88 22.26 13.65 9.27
C ARG A 88 22.77 14.05 7.89
N SER A 89 22.78 13.09 6.98
CA SER A 89 23.19 13.27 5.58
C SER A 89 22.08 12.75 4.66
N ARG A 90 22.43 12.25 3.48
CA ARG A 90 21.47 11.76 2.47
C ARG A 90 20.52 10.70 3.03
N TRP A 91 21.01 9.76 3.86
CA TRP A 91 20.18 8.69 4.43
C TRP A 91 18.98 9.24 5.24
N TYR A 92 19.20 10.33 5.99
CA TYR A 92 18.16 10.92 6.84
C TYR A 92 17.07 11.56 5.99
N TYR A 93 17.46 12.38 5.02
CA TYR A 93 16.52 13.04 4.13
C TYR A 93 15.80 12.06 3.21
N SER A 94 16.46 10.98 2.76
CA SER A 94 15.80 9.90 2.03
C SER A 94 14.74 9.21 2.89
N SER A 95 15.06 8.84 4.13
CA SER A 95 14.10 8.22 5.05
C SER A 95 12.92 9.15 5.36
N LEU A 96 13.19 10.44 5.56
CA LEU A 96 12.16 11.45 5.82
C LEU A 96 11.24 11.65 4.61
N LEU A 97 11.81 11.70 3.40
CA LEU A 97 11.04 11.79 2.15
C LEU A 97 10.14 10.56 1.97
N LEU A 98 10.66 9.35 2.21
CA LEU A 98 9.87 8.13 2.13
C LEU A 98 8.71 8.14 3.14
N MET A 99 8.92 8.68 4.35
CA MET A 99 7.85 8.85 5.32
C MET A 99 6.70 9.69 4.76
N TYR A 100 6.99 10.85 4.17
CA TYR A 100 5.97 11.72 3.57
C TYR A 100 5.28 11.09 2.36
N ILE A 101 6.01 10.35 1.53
CA ILE A 101 5.43 9.59 0.41
C ILE A 101 4.47 8.51 0.94
N GLY A 102 4.84 7.80 2.01
CA GLY A 102 3.95 6.84 2.66
C GLY A 102 2.69 7.50 3.24
N PHE A 103 2.81 8.69 3.83
CA PHE A 103 1.64 9.47 4.28
C PHE A 103 0.74 9.91 3.12
N LEU A 104 1.33 10.29 1.99
CA LEU A 104 0.57 10.64 0.79
C LEU A 104 -0.23 9.44 0.26
N SER A 105 0.37 8.23 0.29
CA SER A 105 -0.31 6.99 -0.06
C SER A 105 -1.48 6.71 0.90
N ALA A 106 -1.28 6.87 2.21
CA ALA A 106 -2.34 6.70 3.21
C ALA A 106 -3.49 7.70 3.04
N LEU A 107 -3.18 8.96 2.71
CA LEU A 107 -4.20 9.96 2.37
C LEU A 107 -4.99 9.54 1.12
N GLY A 108 -4.32 8.96 0.13
CA GLY A 108 -5.01 8.36 -1.01
C GLY A 108 -6.02 7.28 -0.57
N MET A 109 -5.62 6.40 0.35
CA MET A 109 -6.50 5.33 0.85
C MET A 109 -7.74 5.89 1.52
N THR A 110 -7.61 6.94 2.33
CA THR A 110 -8.76 7.59 2.97
C THR A 110 -9.63 8.31 1.95
N MET A 111 -9.05 8.91 0.90
CA MET A 111 -9.86 9.46 -0.19
C MET A 111 -10.69 8.39 -0.90
N VAL A 112 -10.08 7.26 -1.26
CA VAL A 112 -10.79 6.11 -1.87
C VAL A 112 -11.90 5.58 -0.96
N ALA A 113 -11.66 5.53 0.36
CA ALA A 113 -12.60 5.05 1.35
C ALA A 113 -13.84 5.94 1.52
N ASN A 114 -13.69 7.26 1.37
CA ASN A 114 -14.74 8.24 1.70
C ASN A 114 -15.39 8.87 0.45
N PHE A 115 -14.63 9.05 -0.63
CA PHE A 115 -15.13 9.58 -1.90
C PHE A 115 -15.42 8.41 -2.82
N ARG A 116 -16.67 7.94 -2.80
CA ARG A 116 -17.10 6.77 -3.58
C ARG A 116 -17.07 7.07 -5.07
N TYR A 117 -16.68 6.07 -5.87
CA TYR A 117 -16.63 6.22 -7.34
C TYR A 117 -18.01 6.51 -7.95
N THR A 118 -19.08 6.06 -7.29
CA THR A 118 -20.49 6.25 -7.67
C THR A 118 -21.03 7.65 -7.37
N GLU A 119 -20.39 8.39 -6.46
CA GLU A 119 -20.86 9.70 -5.98
C GLU A 119 -19.97 10.84 -6.52
N ILE A 120 -18.64 10.68 -6.43
CA ILE A 120 -17.68 11.71 -6.86
C ILE A 120 -16.42 11.09 -7.46
N LEU A 121 -16.59 10.51 -8.66
CA LEU A 121 -15.53 9.85 -9.41
C LEU A 121 -14.20 10.62 -9.47
N PRO A 122 -14.15 11.95 -9.73
CA PRO A 122 -12.87 12.67 -9.80
C PRO A 122 -12.05 12.59 -8.50
N ALA A 123 -12.70 12.76 -7.34
CA ALA A 123 -12.03 12.68 -6.05
C ALA A 123 -11.58 11.24 -5.75
N HIS A 124 -12.39 10.24 -6.10
CA HIS A 124 -12.02 8.83 -6.00
C HIS A 124 -10.76 8.51 -6.81
N MET A 125 -10.72 8.96 -8.08
CA MET A 125 -9.58 8.71 -8.97
C MET A 125 -8.31 9.41 -8.50
N ILE A 126 -8.40 10.64 -7.98
CA ILE A 126 -7.26 11.31 -7.34
C ILE A 126 -6.74 10.48 -6.16
N GLY A 127 -7.64 10.00 -5.31
CA GLY A 127 -7.31 9.14 -4.19
C GLY A 127 -6.63 7.82 -4.62
N ALA A 128 -7.16 7.17 -5.66
CA ALA A 128 -6.62 5.94 -6.20
C ALA A 128 -5.20 6.16 -6.77
N MET A 129 -5.01 7.18 -7.61
CA MET A 129 -3.69 7.52 -8.16
C MET A 129 -2.68 7.86 -7.07
N MET A 130 -3.09 8.67 -6.08
CA MET A 130 -2.25 8.97 -4.90
C MET A 130 -1.86 7.70 -4.15
N THR A 131 -2.81 6.79 -3.89
CA THR A 131 -2.57 5.54 -3.18
C THR A 131 -1.52 4.70 -3.93
N PHE A 132 -1.78 4.38 -5.19
CA PHE A 132 -1.00 3.43 -5.97
C PHE A 132 0.38 3.95 -6.33
N ILE A 133 0.47 5.18 -6.85
CA ILE A 133 1.75 5.75 -7.29
C ILE A 133 2.66 5.99 -6.09
N ALA A 134 2.15 6.61 -5.02
CA ALA A 134 2.97 6.88 -3.84
C ALA A 134 3.39 5.57 -3.14
N MET A 135 2.52 4.54 -3.11
CA MET A 135 2.88 3.22 -2.59
C MET A 135 4.03 2.56 -3.36
N VAL A 136 4.03 2.66 -4.70
CA VAL A 136 5.13 2.11 -5.53
C VAL A 136 6.43 2.87 -5.32
N ILE A 137 6.38 4.22 -5.28
CA ILE A 137 7.57 5.04 -5.00
C ILE A 137 8.12 4.72 -3.61
N TYR A 138 7.25 4.60 -2.60
CA TYR A 138 7.63 4.20 -1.24
C TYR A 138 8.32 2.83 -1.21
N GLY A 139 7.74 1.84 -1.89
CA GLY A 139 8.28 0.48 -1.95
C GLY A 139 9.65 0.42 -2.63
N TRP A 140 9.83 1.08 -3.77
CA TRP A 140 11.12 1.17 -4.46
C TRP A 140 12.16 1.87 -3.61
N GLY A 141 11.77 2.96 -2.96
CA GLY A 141 12.61 3.69 -2.04
C GLY A 141 13.15 2.81 -0.91
N HIS A 142 12.29 2.03 -0.25
CA HIS A 142 12.72 1.11 0.81
C HIS A 142 13.55 -0.08 0.30
N ALA A 143 13.28 -0.60 -0.89
CA ALA A 143 14.10 -1.65 -1.49
C ALA A 143 15.50 -1.14 -1.82
N ILE A 144 15.61 0.03 -2.49
CA ILE A 144 16.88 0.66 -2.85
C ILE A 144 17.65 1.08 -1.59
N PHE A 145 16.98 1.70 -0.62
CA PHE A 145 17.58 2.11 0.65
C PHE A 145 18.27 0.92 1.35
N GLY A 146 17.64 -0.26 1.35
CA GLY A 146 18.20 -1.48 1.93
C GLY A 146 19.49 -1.96 1.25
N TYR A 147 19.66 -1.73 -0.06
CA TYR A 147 20.89 -2.09 -0.77
C TYR A 147 22.00 -1.06 -0.59
N VAL A 148 21.65 0.23 -0.65
CA VAL A 148 22.60 1.34 -0.73
C VAL A 148 23.16 1.74 0.63
N VAL A 149 22.35 1.71 1.69
CA VAL A 149 22.77 2.18 3.01
C VAL A 149 23.41 1.05 3.82
N ILE A 150 24.72 1.19 4.11
CA ILE A 150 25.55 0.19 4.78
C ILE A 150 26.22 0.82 6.02
N PRO A 151 26.14 0.21 7.21
CA PRO A 151 25.69 -1.15 7.49
C PRO A 151 24.16 -1.29 7.39
N ARG A 152 23.70 -2.50 7.08
CA ARG A 152 22.27 -2.77 6.83
C ARG A 152 21.55 -3.00 8.15
N MET A 153 20.37 -2.39 8.28
CA MET A 153 19.48 -2.63 9.43
C MET A 153 18.79 -4.00 9.35
N ILE A 154 18.63 -4.55 8.15
CA ILE A 154 17.94 -5.82 7.90
C ILE A 154 18.79 -6.79 7.10
N ALA A 155 18.46 -8.08 7.22
CA ALA A 155 19.08 -9.14 6.46
C ALA A 155 18.89 -8.94 4.95
N LEU A 156 19.93 -9.28 4.19
CA LEU A 156 19.94 -9.11 2.73
C LEU A 156 18.81 -9.90 2.04
N GLY A 157 18.43 -11.07 2.56
CA GLY A 157 17.30 -11.84 2.05
C GLY A 157 15.96 -11.10 2.10
N VAL A 158 15.72 -10.28 3.14
CA VAL A 158 14.50 -9.45 3.23
C VAL A 158 14.52 -8.36 2.16
N ILE A 159 15.70 -7.79 1.87
CA ILE A 159 15.87 -6.76 0.84
C ILE A 159 15.64 -7.37 -0.55
N HIS A 160 16.19 -8.55 -0.84
CA HIS A 160 15.91 -9.28 -2.08
C HIS A 160 14.42 -9.58 -2.25
N PHE A 161 13.77 -10.04 -1.17
CA PHE A 161 12.34 -10.32 -1.20
C PHE A 161 11.52 -9.06 -1.49
N ARG A 162 11.79 -7.94 -0.82
CA ARG A 162 11.16 -6.64 -1.11
C ARG A 162 11.35 -6.19 -2.56
N PHE A 163 12.54 -6.41 -3.10
CA PHE A 163 12.86 -6.06 -4.48
C PHE A 163 12.02 -6.85 -5.48
N VAL A 164 11.84 -8.16 -5.25
CA VAL A 164 10.95 -8.99 -6.07
C VAL A 164 9.50 -8.51 -5.95
N LEU A 165 9.02 -8.28 -4.72
CA LEU A 165 7.65 -7.79 -4.50
C LEU A 165 7.39 -6.46 -5.22
N ILE A 166 8.30 -5.48 -5.13
CA ILE A 166 8.07 -4.18 -5.77
C ILE A 166 8.15 -4.25 -7.30
N ILE A 167 8.95 -5.15 -7.86
CA ILE A 167 8.92 -5.43 -9.32
C ILE A 167 7.54 -5.94 -9.71
N LEU A 168 7.02 -6.95 -9.01
CA LEU A 168 5.70 -7.52 -9.29
C LEU A 168 4.60 -6.46 -9.18
N THR A 169 4.59 -5.67 -8.11
CA THR A 169 3.65 -4.53 -7.96
C THR A 169 3.77 -3.54 -9.11
N THR A 170 4.99 -3.19 -9.52
CA THR A 170 5.21 -2.24 -10.62
C THR A 170 4.70 -2.79 -11.95
N CYS A 171 4.96 -4.07 -12.24
CA CYS A 171 4.44 -4.74 -13.43
C CYS A 171 2.90 -4.75 -13.43
N CYS A 172 2.26 -5.11 -12.31
CA CYS A 172 0.81 -5.05 -12.18
C CYS A 172 0.27 -3.63 -12.35
N LEU A 173 0.91 -2.61 -11.76
CA LEU A 173 0.48 -1.21 -11.93
C LEU A 173 0.56 -0.75 -13.39
N ILE A 174 1.65 -1.07 -14.08
CA ILE A 174 1.82 -0.73 -15.50
C ILE A 174 0.78 -1.44 -16.35
N LEU A 175 0.59 -2.76 -16.17
CA LEU A 175 -0.40 -3.52 -16.92
C LEU A 175 -1.83 -3.04 -16.65
N HIS A 176 -2.15 -2.72 -15.38
CA HIS A 176 -3.42 -2.08 -15.03
C HIS A 176 -3.60 -0.77 -15.79
N GLN A 177 -2.60 0.12 -15.81
CA GLN A 177 -2.72 1.41 -16.48
C GLN A 177 -2.83 1.27 -18.00
N VAL A 178 -2.07 0.35 -18.60
CA VAL A 178 -2.16 0.06 -20.04
C VAL A 178 -3.55 -0.48 -20.37
N ALA A 179 -4.09 -1.40 -19.57
CA ALA A 179 -5.45 -1.88 -19.75
C ALA A 179 -6.47 -0.75 -19.60
N ALA A 180 -6.41 0.02 -18.51
CA ALA A 180 -7.41 1.04 -18.21
C ALA A 180 -7.40 2.25 -19.16
N SER A 181 -6.29 2.54 -19.84
CA SER A 181 -6.11 3.79 -20.62
C SER A 181 -5.78 3.58 -22.09
N SER A 182 -5.75 2.34 -22.59
CA SER A 182 -5.45 2.06 -23.99
C SER A 182 -6.39 1.01 -24.58
N LEU A 183 -6.36 0.89 -25.91
CA LEU A 183 -7.07 -0.16 -26.64
C LEU A 183 -6.21 -1.41 -26.84
N ALA A 184 -5.09 -1.55 -26.12
CA ALA A 184 -4.12 -2.64 -26.34
C ALA A 184 -4.69 -4.05 -26.18
N PHE A 185 -5.81 -4.21 -25.46
CA PHE A 185 -6.48 -5.48 -25.23
C PHE A 185 -7.82 -5.60 -25.98
N VAL A 186 -8.17 -4.61 -26.80
CA VAL A 186 -9.40 -4.59 -27.60
C VAL A 186 -9.10 -5.19 -28.98
N PRO A 187 -9.90 -6.16 -29.48
CA PRO A 187 -9.67 -6.75 -30.79
C PRO A 187 -9.70 -5.74 -31.95
N ASP A 188 -8.81 -5.94 -32.93
CA ASP A 188 -8.78 -5.15 -34.15
C ASP A 188 -10.14 -5.20 -34.86
N GLY A 189 -10.65 -4.04 -35.27
CA GLY A 189 -11.95 -3.92 -35.96
C GLY A 189 -13.16 -3.74 -35.05
N ALA A 190 -13.04 -3.89 -33.72
CA ALA A 190 -14.11 -3.52 -32.79
C ALA A 190 -14.33 -1.99 -32.69
N GLY A 191 -13.36 -1.20 -33.18
CA GLY A 191 -13.38 0.25 -33.17
C GLY A 191 -13.19 0.85 -31.78
N ALA A 192 -12.79 2.13 -31.72
CA ALA A 192 -12.85 2.95 -30.51
C ALA A 192 -14.31 3.40 -30.24
N GLY A 193 -15.28 2.48 -30.37
CA GLY A 193 -16.70 2.76 -30.21
C GLY A 193 -16.98 3.45 -28.87
N GLU A 194 -18.22 3.94 -28.70
CA GLU A 194 -18.65 4.60 -27.47
C GLU A 194 -18.27 3.74 -26.25
N ASN A 195 -17.53 4.32 -25.31
CA ASN A 195 -17.02 3.60 -24.15
C ASN A 195 -18.21 2.97 -23.42
N PRO A 196 -18.31 1.62 -23.33
CA PRO A 196 -19.51 0.95 -22.83
C PRO A 196 -19.69 1.09 -21.31
N GLY A 197 -18.80 1.84 -20.64
CA GLY A 197 -18.75 1.95 -19.19
C GLY A 197 -18.30 0.66 -18.53
N ILE A 198 -18.04 0.70 -17.23
CA ILE A 198 -17.55 -0.46 -16.47
C ILE A 198 -18.52 -1.65 -16.59
N GLU A 199 -19.82 -1.40 -16.54
CA GLU A 199 -20.84 -2.46 -16.66
C GLU A 199 -20.80 -3.16 -18.02
N GLY A 200 -20.71 -2.42 -19.12
CA GLY A 200 -20.64 -3.01 -20.45
C GLY A 200 -19.30 -3.68 -20.76
N MET A 201 -18.22 -3.35 -20.05
CA MET A 201 -16.94 -4.09 -20.16
C MET A 201 -16.95 -5.42 -19.41
N ARG A 202 -17.86 -5.63 -18.44
CA ARG A 202 -17.92 -6.88 -17.66
C ARG A 202 -18.44 -8.07 -18.46
N SER A 203 -19.31 -7.84 -19.44
CA SER A 203 -19.87 -8.92 -20.28
C SER A 203 -18.76 -9.66 -21.03
N GLU A 204 -18.77 -10.99 -21.02
CA GLU A 204 -17.79 -11.82 -21.75
C GLU A 204 -17.86 -11.62 -23.27
N GLU A 205 -19.02 -11.20 -23.78
CA GLU A 205 -19.24 -10.90 -25.19
C GLU A 205 -18.69 -9.52 -25.58
N SER A 206 -18.32 -8.70 -24.59
CA SER A 206 -17.80 -7.36 -24.83
C SER A 206 -16.40 -7.42 -25.44
N PRO A 207 -16.11 -6.64 -26.51
CA PRO A 207 -14.74 -6.53 -27.02
C PRO A 207 -13.78 -5.92 -25.99
N PHE A 208 -14.30 -5.29 -24.93
CA PHE A 208 -13.53 -4.71 -23.83
C PHE A 208 -13.36 -5.65 -22.63
N HIS A 209 -13.90 -6.87 -22.66
CA HIS A 209 -13.85 -7.81 -21.54
C HIS A 209 -12.43 -8.14 -21.09
N LYS A 210 -11.53 -8.37 -22.07
CA LYS A 210 -10.11 -8.64 -21.79
C LYS A 210 -9.43 -7.46 -21.11
N THR A 211 -9.77 -6.24 -21.53
CA THR A 211 -9.30 -5.01 -20.90
C THR A 211 -9.74 -4.96 -19.44
N TYR A 212 -11.03 -5.19 -19.18
CA TYR A 212 -11.59 -5.21 -17.83
C TYR A 212 -10.91 -6.26 -16.95
N SER A 213 -10.90 -7.52 -17.39
CA SER A 213 -10.32 -8.64 -16.64
C SER A 213 -8.83 -8.44 -16.35
N THR A 214 -8.08 -7.88 -17.30
CA THR A 214 -6.66 -7.57 -17.10
C THR A 214 -6.47 -6.47 -16.06
N ALA A 215 -7.25 -5.39 -16.16
CA ALA A 215 -7.18 -4.28 -15.21
C ALA A 215 -7.53 -4.75 -13.80
N THR A 216 -8.68 -5.41 -13.61
CA THR A 216 -9.12 -5.87 -12.28
C THR A 216 -8.15 -6.89 -11.69
N SER A 217 -7.67 -7.86 -12.47
CA SER A 217 -6.70 -8.85 -11.99
C SER A 217 -5.39 -8.19 -11.54
N CYS A 218 -4.92 -7.17 -12.28
CA CYS A 218 -3.73 -6.42 -11.91
C CYS A 218 -3.94 -5.55 -10.66
N GLU A 219 -5.14 -5.00 -10.46
CA GLU A 219 -5.50 -4.28 -9.23
C GLU A 219 -5.43 -5.18 -7.99
N TRP A 220 -6.05 -6.36 -8.06
CA TRP A 220 -5.96 -7.36 -6.99
C TRP A 220 -4.52 -7.80 -6.75
N GLY A 221 -3.79 -8.14 -7.82
CA GLY A 221 -2.40 -8.55 -7.75
C GLY A 221 -1.52 -7.51 -7.07
N MET A 222 -1.58 -6.25 -7.51
CA MET A 222 -0.73 -5.19 -6.95
C MET A 222 -1.04 -4.94 -5.47
N ILE A 223 -2.33 -4.93 -5.08
CA ILE A 223 -2.70 -4.65 -3.68
C ILE A 223 -2.27 -5.80 -2.77
N LEU A 224 -2.54 -7.05 -3.16
CA LEU A 224 -2.18 -8.22 -2.35
C LEU A 224 -0.66 -8.36 -2.21
N VAL A 225 0.10 -8.16 -3.28
CA VAL A 225 1.57 -8.14 -3.23
C VAL A 225 2.08 -7.03 -2.31
N MET A 226 1.46 -5.84 -2.34
CA MET A 226 1.84 -4.76 -1.45
C MET A 226 1.44 -4.99 0.01
N GLN A 227 0.37 -5.74 0.30
CA GLN A 227 0.11 -6.18 1.67
C GLN A 227 1.26 -7.03 2.20
N VAL A 228 1.78 -7.96 1.38
CA VAL A 228 2.96 -8.77 1.74
C VAL A 228 4.19 -7.88 1.91
N PHE A 229 4.38 -6.88 1.05
CA PHE A 229 5.47 -5.91 1.17
C PHE A 229 5.41 -5.17 2.52
N ILE A 230 4.23 -4.68 2.94
CA ILE A 230 4.06 -3.99 4.22
C ILE A 230 4.41 -4.92 5.40
N LEU A 231 4.02 -6.20 5.34
CA LEU A 231 4.37 -7.18 6.37
C LEU A 231 5.88 -7.40 6.51
N THR A 232 6.68 -7.15 5.47
CA THR A 232 8.14 -7.26 5.58
C THR A 232 8.74 -6.23 6.55
N PHE A 233 8.06 -5.12 6.87
CA PHE A 233 8.52 -4.18 7.90
C PHE A 233 8.53 -4.78 9.31
N ILE A 234 7.82 -5.89 9.54
CA ILE A 234 7.91 -6.65 10.80
C ILE A 234 9.36 -7.05 11.09
N ALA A 235 10.16 -7.37 10.06
CA ALA A 235 11.56 -7.73 10.23
C ALA A 235 12.38 -6.60 10.87
N GLU A 236 12.08 -5.35 10.54
CA GLU A 236 12.71 -4.15 11.13
C GLU A 236 12.16 -3.88 12.52
N LEU A 237 10.84 -3.91 12.66
CA LEU A 237 10.14 -3.51 13.87
C LEU A 237 10.30 -4.49 15.03
N ARG A 238 10.69 -5.75 14.76
CA ARG A 238 11.06 -6.71 15.78
C ARG A 238 12.47 -6.50 16.33
N LEU A 239 13.34 -5.80 15.61
CA LEU A 239 14.72 -5.59 16.02
C LEU A 239 14.87 -4.48 17.08
N LEU A 240 13.90 -3.56 17.22
CA LEU A 240 13.94 -2.57 18.30
C LEU A 240 13.15 -2.97 19.55
N ARG A 241 13.91 -3.00 20.66
CA ARG A 241 13.47 -2.42 21.92
C ARG A 241 13.50 -0.90 21.72
N ALA A 242 12.35 -0.26 21.57
CA ALA A 242 12.28 1.19 21.49
C ALA A 242 12.68 1.80 22.85
N CYS A 243 13.99 1.93 23.10
CA CYS A 243 14.48 2.61 24.29
C CYS A 243 14.08 4.08 24.20
N SER A 244 13.24 4.50 25.15
CA SER A 244 12.96 5.90 25.44
C SER A 244 14.28 6.71 25.49
N PRO A 245 14.31 7.95 24.97
CA PRO A 245 15.47 8.84 25.10
C PRO A 245 15.94 8.99 26.56
N PHE A 246 15.02 8.92 27.51
CA PHE A 246 15.30 9.02 28.95
C PHE A 246 15.99 7.79 29.57
N GLY A 247 16.04 6.65 28.86
CA GLY A 247 16.66 5.42 29.36
C GLY A 247 18.16 5.30 29.07
N VAL A 248 18.67 6.07 28.11
CA VAL A 248 20.10 6.04 27.72
C VAL A 248 20.94 6.86 28.70
N GLU A 249 20.42 8.00 29.17
CA GLU A 249 21.10 8.84 30.18
C GLU A 249 21.25 8.13 31.53
N ALA A 250 20.22 7.40 31.97
CA ALA A 250 20.25 6.68 33.24
C ALA A 250 21.30 5.55 33.27
N ARG A 251 21.58 4.89 32.13
CA ARG A 251 22.62 3.85 32.04
C ARG A 251 24.04 4.41 31.95
N GLN A 252 24.21 5.63 31.44
CA GLN A 252 25.53 6.30 31.43
C GLN A 252 25.85 6.94 32.78
N ALA A 253 24.85 7.32 33.57
CA ALA A 253 25.03 7.84 34.93
C ALA A 253 25.37 6.76 35.98
N GLY A 254 24.93 5.51 35.77
CA GLY A 254 25.13 4.40 36.73
C GLY A 254 26.45 3.61 36.57
N GLY A 255 27.32 3.99 35.63
CA GLY A 255 28.58 3.28 35.33
C GLY A 255 29.82 3.83 36.03
N ARG A 256 29.66 4.72 37.02
CA ARG A 256 30.76 5.24 37.85
C ARG A 256 30.51 4.92 39.32
N THR A 257 30.83 3.70 39.72
CA THR A 257 31.25 3.33 41.07
C THR A 257 32.10 2.08 40.98
#